data_AF-A0A849U168-F1
#
_entry.id   AF-A0A849U168-F1
#
_cell.length_a   1.000
_cell.length_b   1.000
_cell.length_c   1.000
_cell.angle_alpha   90.00
_cell.angle_beta   90.00
_cell.angle_gamma   90.00
#
_symmetry.space_group_name_H-M   'P 1'
#
loop_
_entity.id
_entity.type
_entity.pdbx_description
1 polymer ?
#
loop_
_entity_poly.entity_id
_entity_poly.type
_entity_poly.pdbx_seq_one_letter_code
_entity_poly.pdbx_strand_id
1 'polypeptide(L)'
;MSPSSSGPKTKKPLDIVVKFALSVFVGSFALIWGGMYLSRPDRSIPPYTVGAQSSQIVTTDVPRGTTDEEIESLVKRFRRVGHQTHDFARMKIYPTTPGDPSGSYRQIMIYVFDDHGWTDPEVLAKYLAGDATVINDYERHMRGYYRLQDQEEEGGVGPIPKNGHISSDTRILFKGRVTDSLPVEAEPAQGKPISPF
;
A
#
# COMPACT_ATOMS: atom_id res chain seq x y z
N MET A 1 -8.29 -72.63 39.01
CA MET A 1 -7.34 -71.70 39.68
C MET A 1 -5.98 -71.87 39.02
N SER A 2 -5.60 -70.89 38.18
CA SER A 2 -4.22 -70.47 37.82
C SER A 2 -4.34 -69.44 36.69
N PRO A 3 -4.13 -68.13 36.94
CA PRO A 3 -4.15 -67.11 35.90
C PRO A 3 -2.76 -66.92 35.29
N SER A 4 -2.66 -66.88 33.96
CA SER A 4 -1.47 -66.39 33.26
C SER A 4 -1.51 -64.86 33.22
N SER A 5 -0.65 -64.20 34.01
CA SER A 5 -0.51 -62.75 33.98
C SER A 5 0.23 -62.31 32.71
N SER A 6 -0.44 -61.49 31.89
CA SER A 6 0.24 -60.68 30.88
C SER A 6 0.42 -59.27 31.43
N GLY A 7 1.63 -58.96 31.89
CA GLY A 7 1.98 -57.65 32.43
C GLY A 7 1.97 -56.56 31.34
N PRO A 8 1.70 -55.29 31.69
CA PRO A 8 1.68 -54.18 30.75
C PRO A 8 3.12 -53.83 30.30
N LYS A 9 3.36 -53.78 28.98
CA LYS A 9 4.63 -53.32 28.41
C LYS A 9 4.76 -51.81 28.58
N THR A 10 5.55 -51.37 29.55
CA THR A 10 5.92 -49.96 29.75
C THR A 10 6.77 -49.49 28.56
N LYS A 11 6.26 -48.50 27.80
CA LYS A 11 7.00 -47.89 26.69
C LYS A 11 8.26 -47.21 27.22
N LYS A 12 9.43 -47.49 26.62
CA LYS A 12 10.70 -46.83 26.97
C LYS A 12 10.54 -45.30 26.86
N PRO A 13 10.91 -44.53 27.89
CA PRO A 13 10.86 -43.08 27.82
C PRO A 13 11.83 -42.60 26.74
N LEU A 14 11.36 -41.68 25.89
CA LEU A 14 12.15 -41.07 24.84
C LEU A 14 13.35 -40.33 25.46
N ASP A 15 14.55 -40.57 24.91
CA ASP A 15 15.81 -40.01 25.40
C ASP A 15 15.74 -38.48 25.48
N ILE A 16 16.36 -37.90 26.52
CA ILE A 16 16.36 -36.47 26.78
C ILE A 16 16.99 -35.70 25.61
N VAL A 17 18.01 -36.28 24.97
CA VAL A 17 18.66 -35.70 23.78
C VAL A 17 17.68 -35.64 22.61
N VAL A 18 16.85 -36.67 22.43
CA VAL A 18 15.83 -36.72 21.38
C VAL A 18 14.73 -35.68 21.63
N LYS A 19 14.34 -35.47 22.89
CA LYS A 19 13.40 -34.41 23.26
C LYS A 19 13.93 -33.02 22.98
N PHE A 20 15.21 -32.77 23.31
CA PHE A 20 15.86 -31.50 23.00
C PHE A 20 15.97 -31.28 21.49
N ALA A 21 16.40 -32.29 20.73
CA ALA A 21 16.49 -32.20 19.27
C ALA A 21 15.13 -31.90 18.63
N LEU A 22 14.06 -32.57 19.08
CA LEU A 22 12.71 -32.33 18.58
C LEU A 22 12.18 -30.94 18.96
N SER A 23 12.48 -30.47 20.18
CA SER A 23 12.10 -29.13 20.63
C SER A 23 12.80 -28.04 19.83
N VAL A 24 14.11 -28.18 19.58
CA VAL A 24 14.89 -27.25 18.76
C VAL A 24 14.37 -27.26 17.31
N PHE A 25 14.05 -28.43 16.77
CA PHE A 25 13.50 -28.56 15.42
C PHE A 25 12.15 -27.83 15.29
N VAL A 26 11.20 -28.10 16.19
CA VAL A 26 9.89 -27.44 16.18
C VAL A 26 10.03 -25.93 16.43
N GLY A 27 10.89 -25.52 17.36
CA GLY A 27 11.16 -24.10 17.64
C GLY A 27 11.76 -23.38 16.43
N SER A 28 12.65 -24.02 15.68
CA SER A 28 13.25 -23.47 14.47
C SER A 28 12.20 -23.28 13.37
N PHE A 29 11.33 -24.26 13.15
CA PHE A 29 10.22 -24.13 12.21
C PHE A 29 9.24 -23.03 12.63
N ALA A 30 8.92 -22.91 13.91
CA ALA A 30 8.05 -21.84 14.42
C ALA A 30 8.68 -20.45 14.24
N LEU A 31 9.98 -20.30 14.45
CA LEU A 31 10.70 -19.03 14.25
C LEU A 31 10.80 -18.65 12.77
N ILE A 32 11.10 -19.61 11.89
CA ILE A 32 11.14 -19.36 10.44
C ILE A 32 9.73 -19.03 9.93
N TRP A 33 8.73 -19.81 10.33
CA TRP A 33 7.33 -19.56 9.96
C TRP A 33 6.85 -18.21 10.48
N GLY A 34 7.14 -17.89 11.75
CA GLY A 34 6.81 -16.60 12.36
C GLY A 34 7.51 -15.44 11.67
N GLY A 35 8.80 -15.58 11.35
CA GLY A 35 9.57 -14.58 10.62
C GLY A 35 9.01 -14.33 9.21
N MET A 36 8.65 -15.39 8.50
CA MET A 36 8.01 -15.29 7.18
C MET A 36 6.60 -14.68 7.24
N TYR A 37 5.83 -14.96 8.29
CA TYR A 37 4.48 -14.39 8.48
C TYR A 37 4.55 -12.87 8.73
N LEU A 38 5.47 -12.43 9.58
CA LEU A 38 5.66 -11.01 9.91
C LEU A 38 6.31 -10.22 8.76
N SER A 39 7.06 -10.88 7.89
CA SER A 39 7.77 -10.25 6.76
C SER A 39 7.00 -10.29 5.44
N ARG A 40 5.71 -10.68 5.45
CA ARG A 40 4.91 -10.65 4.22
C ARG A 40 4.91 -9.21 3.70
N PRO A 41 5.50 -8.95 2.52
CA PRO A 41 5.36 -7.66 1.88
C PRO A 41 3.87 -7.42 1.73
N ASP A 42 3.44 -6.19 2.03
CA ASP A 42 2.06 -5.76 1.83
C ASP A 42 1.75 -5.85 0.32
N ARG A 43 1.37 -7.05 -0.15
CA ARG A 43 1.06 -7.39 -1.55
C ARG A 43 -0.19 -6.66 -2.04
N SER A 44 -0.84 -5.87 -1.20
CA SER A 44 -1.99 -5.08 -1.57
C SER A 44 -1.62 -3.85 -2.40
N ILE A 45 -0.36 -3.38 -2.35
CA ILE A 45 0.06 -2.15 -3.01
C ILE A 45 0.89 -2.49 -4.26
N PRO A 46 0.52 -1.99 -5.46
CA PRO A 46 1.34 -2.19 -6.65
C PRO A 46 2.71 -1.52 -6.46
N PRO A 47 3.78 -2.06 -7.08
CA PRO A 47 5.04 -1.35 -7.13
C PRO A 47 4.84 0.00 -7.81
N TYR A 48 5.48 1.05 -7.28
CA TYR A 48 5.43 2.39 -7.86
C TYR A 48 6.80 3.06 -7.73
N THR A 49 7.02 4.07 -8.57
CA THR A 49 8.16 4.97 -8.49
C THR A 49 7.68 6.42 -8.47
N VAL A 50 8.45 7.30 -7.84
CA VAL A 50 8.23 8.75 -7.92
C VAL A 50 9.04 9.25 -9.11
N GLY A 51 8.37 9.80 -10.12
CA GLY A 51 9.02 10.25 -11.36
C GLY A 51 9.53 11.68 -11.24
N ALA A 52 8.61 12.63 -11.06
CA ALA A 52 8.92 14.05 -10.88
C ALA A 52 8.17 14.64 -9.70
N GLN A 53 8.74 15.69 -9.13
CA GLN A 53 8.12 16.46 -8.09
C GLN A 53 8.41 17.94 -8.32
N SER A 54 7.37 18.77 -8.26
CA SER A 54 7.45 20.21 -8.39
C SER A 54 6.52 20.86 -7.38
N SER A 55 7.12 21.57 -6.41
CA SER A 55 6.41 22.19 -5.28
C SER A 55 5.53 21.17 -4.54
N GLN A 56 4.22 21.24 -4.76
CA GLN A 56 3.21 20.41 -4.09
C GLN A 56 2.75 19.23 -4.93
N ILE A 57 3.12 19.19 -6.21
CA ILE A 57 2.69 18.17 -7.16
C ILE A 57 3.78 17.11 -7.30
N VAL A 58 3.38 15.86 -7.17
CA VAL A 58 4.20 14.67 -7.25
C VAL A 58 3.61 13.77 -8.33
N THR A 59 4.42 13.30 -9.25
CA THR A 59 4.03 12.31 -10.25
C THR A 59 4.60 10.96 -9.86
N THR A 60 3.76 9.94 -9.97
CA THR A 60 4.12 8.56 -9.66
C THR A 60 3.82 7.68 -10.86
N ASP A 61 4.73 6.76 -11.12
CA ASP A 61 4.65 5.77 -12.19
C ASP A 61 4.40 4.40 -11.57
N VAL A 62 3.41 3.69 -12.11
CA VAL A 62 3.13 2.28 -11.83
C VAL A 62 3.35 1.46 -13.11
N PRO A 63 3.62 0.16 -13.02
CA PRO A 63 3.78 -0.66 -14.22
C PRO A 63 2.59 -0.58 -15.16
N ARG A 64 2.88 -0.66 -16.46
CA ARG A 64 1.86 -0.82 -17.49
C ARG A 64 0.99 -2.04 -17.20
N GLY A 65 -0.32 -1.85 -17.24
CA GLY A 65 -1.31 -2.91 -16.98
C GLY A 65 -1.72 -3.04 -15.50
N THR A 66 -1.25 -2.17 -14.61
CA THR A 66 -1.80 -2.04 -13.25
C THR A 66 -3.30 -1.76 -13.30
N THR A 67 -4.07 -2.52 -12.53
CA THR A 67 -5.54 -2.44 -12.55
C THR A 67 -6.04 -1.27 -11.70
N ASP A 68 -7.31 -0.89 -11.92
CA ASP A 68 -7.94 0.18 -11.15
C ASP A 68 -8.07 -0.17 -9.65
N GLU A 69 -8.20 -1.46 -9.30
CA GLU A 69 -8.18 -1.93 -7.92
C GLU A 69 -6.79 -1.77 -7.28
N GLU A 70 -5.73 -2.02 -8.03
CA GLU A 70 -4.36 -1.83 -7.56
C GLU A 70 -4.04 -0.34 -7.37
N ILE A 71 -4.48 0.51 -8.30
CA ILE A 71 -4.40 1.98 -8.15
C ILE A 71 -5.19 2.44 -6.93
N GLU A 72 -6.39 1.92 -6.72
CA GLU A 72 -7.19 2.21 -5.53
C GLU A 72 -6.43 1.86 -4.23
N SER A 73 -5.79 0.70 -4.18
CA SER A 73 -4.95 0.31 -3.04
C SER A 73 -3.78 1.27 -2.82
N LEU A 74 -3.13 1.75 -3.88
CA LEU A 74 -2.07 2.76 -3.78
C LEU A 74 -2.61 4.10 -3.25
N VAL A 75 -3.77 4.54 -3.74
CA VAL A 75 -4.42 5.78 -3.26
C VAL A 75 -4.84 5.66 -1.79
N LYS A 76 -5.38 4.51 -1.38
CA LYS A 76 -5.66 4.20 0.04
C LYS A 76 -4.39 4.17 0.88
N ARG A 77 -3.25 3.75 0.32
CA ARG A 77 -1.98 3.80 1.03
C ARG A 77 -1.55 5.24 1.31
N PHE A 78 -1.65 6.14 0.33
CA PHE A 78 -1.40 7.57 0.55
C PHE A 78 -2.30 8.14 1.65
N ARG A 79 -3.59 7.80 1.61
CA ARG A 79 -4.55 8.16 2.66
C ARG A 79 -4.11 7.70 4.04
N ARG A 80 -3.73 6.43 4.17
CA ARG A 80 -3.26 5.84 5.44
C ARG A 80 -2.03 6.58 5.99
N VAL A 81 -1.09 6.95 5.13
CA VAL A 81 0.09 7.76 5.53
C VAL A 81 -0.33 9.13 6.03
N GLY A 82 -1.23 9.81 5.33
CA GLY A 82 -1.80 11.10 5.73
C GLY A 82 -2.43 11.07 7.13
N HIS A 83 -3.21 10.03 7.43
CA HIS A 83 -3.90 9.84 8.71
C HIS A 83 -2.99 9.44 9.87
N GLN A 84 -2.01 8.55 9.62
CA GLN A 84 -1.24 7.94 10.70
C GLN A 84 0.01 8.72 11.07
N THR A 85 0.81 9.08 10.07
CA THR A 85 2.16 9.63 10.29
C THR A 85 2.31 11.03 9.74
N HIS A 86 1.49 11.37 8.74
CA HIS A 86 1.63 12.59 7.96
C HIS A 86 3.04 12.79 7.35
N ASP A 87 3.81 11.70 7.23
CA ASP A 87 5.19 11.69 6.75
C ASP A 87 5.30 10.86 5.48
N PHE A 88 5.28 11.54 4.33
CA PHE A 88 5.40 10.92 3.02
C PHE A 88 6.86 10.61 2.63
N ALA A 89 7.86 10.94 3.46
CA ALA A 89 9.27 10.66 3.16
C ALA A 89 9.53 9.16 3.00
N ARG A 90 8.80 8.32 3.76
CA ARG A 90 8.85 6.85 3.65
C ARG A 90 8.36 6.33 2.31
N MET A 91 7.60 7.14 1.58
CA MET A 91 7.13 6.87 0.22
C MET A 91 8.04 7.49 -0.85
N LYS A 92 9.25 7.94 -0.46
CA LYS A 92 10.24 8.61 -1.32
C LYS A 92 9.75 9.94 -1.92
N ILE A 93 8.75 10.56 -1.29
CA ILE A 93 8.26 11.88 -1.66
C ILE A 93 9.02 12.91 -0.83
N TYR A 94 9.59 13.93 -1.46
CA TYR A 94 10.25 15.01 -0.74
C TYR A 94 9.23 15.93 -0.07
N PRO A 95 9.58 16.61 1.04
CA PRO A 95 8.73 17.62 1.65
C PRO A 95 8.16 18.60 0.63
N THR A 96 6.83 18.70 0.56
CA THR A 96 6.13 19.62 -0.35
C THR A 96 5.96 21.02 0.24
N THR A 97 5.99 21.14 1.57
CA THR A 97 5.97 22.42 2.30
C THR A 97 7.16 22.49 3.27
N PRO A 98 8.41 22.52 2.75
CA PRO A 98 9.61 22.53 3.58
C PRO A 98 9.67 23.77 4.45
N GLY A 99 9.87 23.59 5.76
CA GLY A 99 9.97 24.70 6.73
C GLY A 99 8.65 25.30 7.18
N ASP A 100 7.49 24.80 6.72
CA ASP A 100 6.19 25.25 7.23
C ASP A 100 6.00 24.75 8.67
N PRO A 101 5.72 25.65 9.64
CA PRO A 101 5.51 25.27 11.04
C PRO A 101 4.30 24.35 11.26
N SER A 102 3.37 24.29 10.30
CA SER A 102 2.19 23.42 10.33
C SER A 102 2.46 22.02 9.76
N GLY A 103 3.63 21.77 9.17
CA GLY A 103 4.07 20.44 8.74
C GLY A 103 4.70 20.42 7.35
N SER A 104 5.56 19.43 7.12
CA SER A 104 6.34 19.28 5.87
C SER A 104 5.54 18.80 4.65
N TYR A 105 4.28 18.36 4.86
CA TYR A 105 3.38 17.83 3.82
C TYR A 105 1.98 18.42 3.89
N ARG A 106 1.86 19.67 4.34
CA ARG A 106 0.58 20.36 4.54
C ARG A 106 -0.25 20.42 3.26
N GLN A 107 0.40 20.56 2.12
CA GLN A 107 -0.22 20.58 0.81
C GLN A 107 0.52 19.62 -0.11
N ILE A 108 -0.16 18.57 -0.57
CA ILE A 108 0.40 17.56 -1.47
C ILE A 108 -0.65 17.09 -2.45
N MET A 109 -0.23 16.95 -3.70
CA MET A 109 -1.00 16.41 -4.80
C MET A 109 -0.17 15.32 -5.46
N ILE A 110 -0.66 14.09 -5.46
CA ILE A 110 0.01 12.95 -6.07
C ILE A 110 -0.81 12.50 -7.26
N TYR A 111 -0.19 12.45 -8.43
CA TYR A 111 -0.76 11.90 -9.66
C TYR A 111 -0.15 10.53 -9.94
N VAL A 112 -1.00 9.59 -10.35
CA VAL A 112 -0.61 8.22 -10.69
C VAL A 112 -0.76 8.02 -12.19
N PHE A 113 0.31 7.59 -12.84
CA PHE A 113 0.39 7.25 -14.26
C PHE A 113 0.88 5.82 -14.41
N ASP A 114 0.46 5.15 -15.47
CA ASP A 114 0.98 3.84 -15.89
C ASP A 114 1.97 3.92 -17.06
N ASP A 115 2.27 5.15 -17.51
CA ASP A 115 3.27 5.42 -18.52
C ASP A 115 4.28 6.46 -18.03
N HIS A 116 5.52 6.00 -17.86
CA HIS A 116 6.64 6.75 -17.32
C HIS A 116 6.85 8.10 -18.02
N GLY A 117 6.56 8.22 -19.31
CA GLY A 117 6.74 9.48 -20.06
C GLY A 117 5.88 10.64 -19.53
N TRP A 118 4.76 10.36 -18.87
CA TRP A 118 3.95 11.40 -18.21
C TRP A 118 4.52 11.84 -16.87
N THR A 119 5.47 11.08 -16.33
CA THR A 119 6.13 11.39 -15.05
C THR A 119 7.43 12.16 -15.22
N ASP A 120 7.83 12.46 -16.46
CA ASP A 120 9.04 13.23 -16.76
C ASP A 120 8.96 14.67 -16.21
N PRO A 121 10.06 15.19 -15.59
CA PRO A 121 10.08 16.55 -15.04
C PRO A 121 9.74 17.65 -16.05
N GLU A 122 10.16 17.48 -17.31
CA GLU A 122 9.87 18.45 -18.38
C GLU A 122 8.38 18.46 -18.77
N VAL A 123 7.74 17.28 -18.78
CA VAL A 123 6.32 17.15 -19.08
C VAL A 123 5.49 17.74 -17.94
N LEU A 124 5.88 17.47 -16.69
CA LEU A 124 5.29 18.12 -15.52
C LEU A 124 5.46 19.65 -15.58
N ALA A 125 6.64 20.16 -15.94
CA ALA A 125 6.86 21.60 -16.04
C ALA A 125 5.96 22.26 -17.10
N LYS A 126 5.77 21.63 -18.27
CA LYS A 126 4.83 22.10 -19.31
C LYS A 126 3.38 22.08 -18.83
N TYR A 127 2.98 21.01 -18.13
CA TYR A 127 1.66 20.92 -17.52
C TYR A 127 1.41 22.09 -16.54
N LEU A 128 2.37 22.35 -15.65
CA LEU A 128 2.28 23.44 -14.66
C LEU A 128 2.32 24.84 -15.29
N ALA A 129 3.04 25.00 -16.41
CA ALA A 129 3.06 26.24 -17.19
C ALA A 129 1.73 26.49 -17.93
N GLY A 130 0.81 25.52 -17.92
CA GLY A 130 -0.46 25.63 -18.61
C GLY A 130 -0.35 25.45 -20.13
N ASP A 131 0.63 24.68 -20.60
CA ASP A 131 0.80 24.41 -22.02
C ASP A 131 -0.41 23.63 -22.57
N ALA A 132 -1.17 24.28 -23.46
CA ALA A 132 -2.37 23.73 -24.06
C ALA A 132 -2.11 22.43 -24.86
N THR A 133 -0.87 22.20 -25.31
CA THR A 133 -0.48 20.98 -26.02
C THR A 133 -0.32 19.77 -25.09
N VAL A 134 -0.11 19.99 -23.79
CA VAL A 134 0.15 18.94 -22.80
C VAL A 134 -1.05 18.72 -21.87
N ILE A 135 -1.75 19.77 -21.43
CA ILE A 135 -2.79 19.68 -20.39
C ILE A 135 -3.82 18.58 -20.64
N ASN A 136 -4.40 18.55 -21.85
CA ASN A 136 -5.51 17.64 -22.15
C ASN A 136 -5.06 16.18 -22.11
N ASP A 137 -3.89 15.89 -22.67
CA ASP A 137 -3.38 14.53 -22.69
C ASP A 137 -2.85 14.12 -21.32
N TYR A 138 -2.19 15.03 -20.60
CA TYR A 138 -1.69 14.80 -19.25
C TYR A 138 -2.81 14.37 -18.29
N GLU A 139 -3.95 15.06 -18.34
CA GLU A 139 -5.09 14.71 -17.50
C GLU A 139 -5.80 13.44 -17.96
N ARG A 140 -5.89 13.21 -19.26
CA ARG A 140 -6.48 11.99 -19.81
C ARG A 140 -5.70 10.73 -19.40
N HIS A 141 -4.37 10.81 -19.34
CA HIS A 141 -3.52 9.68 -18.98
C HIS A 141 -3.39 9.48 -17.46
N MET A 142 -3.94 10.39 -16.65
CA MET A 142 -3.94 10.24 -15.20
C MET A 142 -4.87 9.09 -14.80
N ARG A 143 -4.27 8.06 -14.19
CA ARG A 143 -4.96 6.84 -13.75
C ARG A 143 -5.48 6.94 -12.33
N GLY A 144 -4.99 7.88 -11.53
CA GLY A 144 -5.51 8.16 -10.20
C GLY A 144 -4.84 9.38 -9.57
N TYR A 145 -5.42 9.84 -8.47
CA TYR A 145 -4.90 10.97 -7.73
C TYR A 145 -5.14 10.87 -6.23
N TYR A 146 -4.27 11.52 -5.47
CA TYR A 146 -4.45 11.82 -4.06
C TYR A 146 -4.16 13.30 -3.82
N ARG A 147 -5.09 13.99 -3.16
CA ARG A 147 -4.94 15.37 -2.74
C ARG A 147 -5.07 15.45 -1.23
N LEU A 148 -4.14 16.18 -0.62
CA LEU A 148 -4.23 16.64 0.75
C LEU A 148 -3.93 18.14 0.77
N GLN A 149 -4.87 18.91 1.30
CA GLN A 149 -4.77 20.35 1.45
C GLN A 149 -5.16 20.72 2.87
N ASP A 150 -4.18 21.13 3.67
CA ASP A 150 -4.32 21.43 5.09
C ASP A 150 -4.78 20.19 5.88
N GLN A 151 -6.09 20.03 6.04
CA GLN A 151 -6.71 18.86 6.67
C GLN A 151 -7.70 18.16 5.74
N GLU A 152 -8.02 18.75 4.60
CA GLU A 152 -8.94 18.17 3.63
C GLU A 152 -8.21 17.18 2.75
N GLU A 153 -8.76 15.99 2.60
CA GLU A 153 -8.24 14.96 1.72
C GLU A 153 -9.30 14.53 0.69
N GLU A 154 -8.82 14.18 -0.49
CA GLU A 154 -9.61 13.62 -1.57
C GLU A 154 -8.74 12.63 -2.34
N GLY A 155 -9.33 11.51 -2.75
CA GLY A 155 -8.63 10.53 -3.58
C GLY A 155 -9.58 9.84 -4.53
N GLY A 156 -9.07 9.49 -5.70
CA GLY A 156 -9.86 8.87 -6.76
C GLY A 156 -9.02 8.07 -7.74
N VAL A 157 -9.71 7.19 -8.47
CA VAL A 157 -9.20 6.52 -9.67
C VAL A 157 -9.70 7.30 -10.89
N GLY A 158 -8.86 7.41 -11.91
CA GLY A 158 -9.09 8.21 -13.11
C GLY A 158 -8.62 9.66 -12.99
N PRO A 159 -8.97 10.50 -13.98
CA PRO A 159 -8.55 11.90 -14.04
C PRO A 159 -9.04 12.72 -12.85
N ILE A 160 -8.27 13.75 -12.47
CA ILE A 160 -8.66 14.66 -11.39
C ILE A 160 -9.92 15.48 -11.76
N PRO A 161 -10.92 15.59 -10.86
CA PRO A 161 -12.07 16.46 -11.07
C PRO A 161 -11.68 17.93 -11.20
N LYS A 162 -12.29 18.64 -12.15
CA LYS A 162 -12.06 20.07 -12.38
C LYS A 162 -13.29 20.89 -12.06
N ASN A 163 -13.15 21.89 -11.19
CA ASN A 163 -14.21 22.88 -10.92
C ASN A 163 -15.59 22.25 -10.58
N GLY A 164 -15.59 21.10 -9.90
CA GLY A 164 -16.81 20.35 -9.58
C GLY A 164 -17.32 19.44 -10.70
N HIS A 165 -16.73 19.47 -11.89
CA HIS A 165 -16.96 18.49 -12.94
C HIS A 165 -16.08 17.26 -12.71
N ILE A 166 -16.75 16.14 -12.45
CA ILE A 166 -16.17 14.81 -12.37
C ILE A 166 -16.30 14.20 -13.76
N SER A 167 -15.19 13.71 -14.34
CA SER A 167 -15.24 12.98 -15.61
C SER A 167 -16.04 11.69 -15.43
N SER A 168 -16.65 11.16 -16.49
CA SER A 168 -17.31 9.84 -16.46
C SER A 168 -16.37 8.73 -16.01
N ASP A 169 -15.08 8.93 -16.26
CA ASP A 169 -14.02 7.95 -16.01
C ASP A 169 -13.38 8.12 -14.62
N THR A 170 -13.85 9.11 -13.84
CA THR A 170 -13.35 9.38 -12.49
C THR A 170 -14.24 8.73 -11.44
N ARG A 171 -13.63 7.87 -10.62
CA ARG A 171 -14.27 7.25 -9.45
C ARG A 171 -13.65 7.81 -8.18
N ILE A 172 -14.38 8.67 -7.47
CA ILE A 172 -13.97 9.19 -6.17
C ILE A 172 -14.05 8.06 -5.13
N LEU A 173 -12.95 7.82 -4.44
CA LEU A 173 -12.84 6.78 -3.40
C LEU A 173 -13.17 7.33 -2.01
N PHE A 174 -12.72 8.55 -1.73
CA PHE A 174 -12.97 9.24 -0.48
C PHE A 174 -12.82 10.75 -0.65
N LYS A 175 -13.54 11.47 0.21
CA LYS A 175 -13.41 12.91 0.41
C LYS A 175 -13.78 13.21 1.85
N GLY A 176 -12.95 13.95 2.57
CA GLY A 176 -13.16 14.20 3.99
C GLY A 176 -11.98 14.90 4.64
N ARG A 177 -11.81 14.70 5.94
CA ARG A 177 -10.66 15.22 6.69
C ARG A 177 -9.70 14.11 7.07
N VAL A 178 -8.41 14.45 7.14
CA VAL A 178 -7.35 13.56 7.63
C VAL A 178 -7.56 13.12 9.08
N THR A 179 -8.33 13.89 9.86
CA THR A 179 -8.68 13.54 11.23
C THR A 179 -9.88 12.59 11.34
N ASP A 180 -10.57 12.31 10.24
CA ASP A 180 -11.73 11.43 10.26
C ASP A 180 -11.30 9.98 10.45
N SER A 181 -12.10 9.19 11.17
CA SER A 181 -11.80 7.77 11.36
C SER A 181 -11.77 7.03 10.01
N LEU A 182 -10.65 6.35 9.72
CA LEU A 182 -10.60 5.46 8.56
C LEU A 182 -11.62 4.32 8.75
N PRO A 183 -12.38 3.95 7.70
CA PRO A 183 -13.17 2.73 7.74
C PRO A 183 -12.23 1.55 8.02
N VAL A 184 -12.61 0.69 8.95
CA VAL A 184 -11.87 -0.55 9.24
C VAL A 184 -11.92 -1.39 7.97
N GLU A 185 -10.81 -1.40 7.24
CA GLU A 185 -10.66 -2.22 6.03
C GLU A 185 -10.78 -3.69 6.49
N ALA A 186 -11.88 -4.34 6.10
CA ALA A 186 -12.08 -5.74 6.43
C ALA A 186 -10.87 -6.53 5.90
N GLU A 187 -10.21 -7.30 6.78
CA GLU A 187 -9.10 -8.16 6.39
C GLU A 187 -9.48 -8.95 5.13
N PRO A 188 -8.59 -9.06 4.12
CA PRO A 188 -8.88 -9.90 2.97
C PRO A 188 -9.16 -11.31 3.48
N ALA A 189 -10.36 -11.80 3.15
CA ALA A 189 -10.85 -13.11 3.55
C ALA A 189 -9.74 -14.15 3.40
N GLN A 190 -9.53 -14.89 4.50
CA GLN A 190 -8.62 -16.02 4.61
C GLN A 190 -8.50 -16.75 3.27
N GLY A 191 -7.27 -16.80 2.74
CA GLY A 191 -6.94 -17.54 1.54
C GLY A 191 -7.58 -18.92 1.60
N LYS A 192 -8.32 -19.26 0.54
CA LYS A 192 -8.95 -20.56 0.33
C LYS A 192 -7.95 -21.66 0.75
N PRO A 193 -8.26 -22.50 1.74
CA PRO A 193 -7.40 -23.63 2.05
C PRO A 193 -7.36 -24.52 0.82
N ILE A 194 -6.17 -24.71 0.26
CA ILE A 194 -5.92 -25.75 -0.72
C ILE A 194 -5.95 -27.06 0.10
N SER A 195 -7.13 -27.67 0.20
CA SER A 195 -7.27 -29.02 0.72
C SER A 195 -6.72 -30.00 -0.31
N PRO A 196 -5.76 -30.87 0.03
CA PRO A 196 -5.46 -32.04 -0.77
C PRO A 196 -6.43 -33.16 -0.39
N PHE A 197 -7.17 -33.67 -1.36
CA PHE A 197 -7.63 -35.05 -1.41
C PHE A 197 -7.38 -35.57 -2.82
#